data_AF-A0A923VWR1-F1
#
_entry.id   AF-A0A923VWR1-F1
#
_cell.length_a   1.000
_cell.length_b   1.000
_cell.length_c   1.000
_cell.angle_alpha   90.00
_cell.angle_beta   90.00
_cell.angle_gamma   90.00
#
_symmetry.space_group_name_H-M   'P 1'
#
loop_
_entity.id
_entity.type
_entity.pdbx_description
1 polymer ?
#
loop_
_entity_poly.entity_id
_entity_poly.type
_entity_poly.pdbx_seq_one_letter_code
_entity_poly.pdbx_strand_id
1 'polypeptide(L)'
;MIEIDLKNNLHKVLLFIGIVSIIIFGYYLTPNKSFYDRMLKTRIEENYNGKVLEKYTDSSNHCTPMLKLSDRNIPLENTFWNEVHIKDSIVKIKGESFITLYRKDRTKIIFDYEKHIEKLSAKNKPK
;
A
#
# COMPACT_ATOMS: atom_id res chain seq x y z
N MET A 1 -17.40 -50.94 -16.37
CA MET A 1 -16.20 -50.44 -17.10
C MET A 1 -15.97 -48.93 -16.91
N ILE A 2 -16.57 -48.27 -15.91
CA ILE A 2 -16.46 -46.81 -15.69
C ILE A 2 -15.61 -46.49 -14.44
N GLU A 3 -15.56 -47.37 -13.44
CA GLU A 3 -14.80 -47.14 -12.19
C GLU A 3 -13.27 -47.17 -12.36
N ILE A 4 -12.75 -47.93 -13.32
CA ILE A 4 -11.28 -48.10 -13.51
C ILE A 4 -10.66 -46.83 -14.12
N ASP A 5 -11.42 -46.04 -14.88
CA ASP A 5 -10.93 -44.84 -15.58
C ASP A 5 -10.85 -43.61 -14.65
N LEU A 6 -11.69 -43.54 -13.62
CA LEU A 6 -11.63 -42.46 -12.62
C LEU A 6 -10.37 -42.54 -11.77
N LYS A 7 -9.95 -43.74 -11.37
CA LYS A 7 -8.80 -43.95 -10.48
C LYS A 7 -7.46 -43.59 -11.15
N ASN A 8 -7.35 -43.84 -12.46
CA ASN A 8 -6.18 -43.47 -13.26
C ASN A 8 -6.14 -41.99 -13.64
N ASN A 9 -7.26 -41.26 -13.57
CA ASN A 9 -7.32 -39.83 -13.88
C ASN A 9 -7.59 -38.94 -12.65
N LEU A 10 -7.74 -39.52 -11.46
CA LEU A 10 -8.02 -38.82 -10.21
C LEU A 10 -6.99 -37.71 -9.92
N HIS A 11 -5.71 -37.97 -10.17
CA HIS A 11 -4.64 -36.98 -9.99
C HIS A 11 -4.80 -35.78 -10.95
N LYS A 12 -5.26 -36.00 -12.19
CA LYS A 12 -5.53 -34.93 -13.15
C LYS A 12 -6.75 -34.10 -12.73
N VAL A 13 -7.79 -34.75 -12.23
CA VAL A 13 -8.99 -34.09 -11.70
C VAL A 13 -8.66 -33.24 -10.47
N LEU A 14 -7.89 -33.78 -9.52
CA LEU A 14 -7.43 -33.04 -8.33
C LEU A 14 -6.55 -31.84 -8.72
N LEU A 15 -5.66 -32.02 -9.69
CA LEU A 15 -4.82 -30.93 -10.19
C LEU A 15 -5.65 -29.84 -10.87
N PHE A 16 -6.65 -30.22 -11.68
CA PHE A 16 -7.57 -29.27 -12.30
C PHE A 16 -8.38 -28.48 -11.25
N ILE A 17 -8.93 -29.16 -10.25
CA ILE A 17 -9.64 -28.51 -9.13
C ILE A 17 -8.70 -27.56 -8.37
N GLY A 18 -7.45 -27.98 -8.13
CA GLY A 18 -6.44 -27.13 -7.50
C GLY A 18 -6.18 -25.84 -8.29
N ILE A 19 -5.99 -25.95 -9.61
CA ILE A 19 -5.77 -24.79 -10.49
C ILE A 19 -7.00 -23.87 -10.50
N VAL A 20 -8.21 -24.41 -10.65
CA VAL A 20 -9.45 -23.61 -10.62
C VAL A 20 -9.60 -22.90 -9.28
N SER A 21 -9.28 -23.58 -8.18
CA SER A 21 -9.33 -23.01 -6.83
C SER A 21 -8.35 -21.85 -6.67
N ILE A 22 -7.12 -21.98 -7.19
CA ILE A 22 -6.11 -20.89 -7.18
C ILE A 22 -6.60 -19.69 -8.00
N ILE A 23 -7.20 -19.91 -9.16
CA ILE A 23 -7.74 -18.83 -10.01
C ILE A 23 -8.87 -18.09 -9.27
N ILE A 24 -9.84 -18.83 -8.73
CA ILE A 24 -10.96 -18.24 -7.97
C ILE A 24 -10.41 -17.47 -6.75
N PHE A 25 -9.48 -18.05 -6.01
CA PHE A 25 -8.86 -17.40 -4.86
C PHE A 25 -8.11 -16.13 -5.25
N GLY A 26 -7.39 -16.13 -6.38
CA GLY A 26 -6.74 -14.93 -6.92
C GLY A 26 -7.71 -13.80 -7.24
N TYR A 27 -8.90 -14.11 -7.76
CA TYR A 27 -9.95 -13.12 -7.97
C TYR A 27 -10.43 -12.50 -6.65
N TYR A 28 -10.62 -13.31 -5.59
CA TYR A 28 -11.00 -12.80 -4.27
C TYR A 28 -9.94 -11.93 -3.60
N LEU A 29 -8.66 -12.14 -3.92
CA LEU A 29 -7.55 -11.32 -3.42
C LEU A 29 -7.37 -9.99 -4.17
N THR A 30 -8.10 -9.76 -5.26
CA THR A 30 -7.97 -8.52 -6.03
C THR A 30 -8.49 -7.33 -5.21
N PRO A 31 -7.72 -6.24 -5.05
CA PRO A 31 -8.16 -5.06 -4.32
C PRO A 31 -9.47 -4.50 -4.90
N ASN A 32 -10.51 -4.47 -4.08
CA ASN A 32 -11.80 -3.89 -4.47
C ASN A 32 -11.93 -2.44 -3.97
N LYS A 33 -13.01 -1.75 -4.34
CA LYS A 33 -13.25 -0.36 -3.90
C LYS A 33 -13.16 -0.18 -2.37
N SER A 34 -13.74 -1.12 -1.61
CA SER A 34 -13.73 -1.05 -0.14
C SER A 34 -12.33 -1.10 0.46
N PHE A 35 -11.37 -1.77 -0.21
CA PHE A 35 -9.97 -1.78 0.22
C PHE A 35 -9.35 -0.38 0.13
N TYR A 36 -9.54 0.30 -1.00
CA TYR A 36 -9.02 1.66 -1.21
C TYR A 36 -9.71 2.69 -0.31
N ASP A 37 -11.03 2.56 -0.10
CA ASP A 37 -11.77 3.42 0.82
C ASP A 37 -11.25 3.28 2.26
N ARG A 38 -10.97 2.04 2.71
CA ARG A 38 -10.34 1.80 4.03
C ARG A 38 -8.92 2.36 4.09
N MET A 39 -8.12 2.17 3.05
CA MET A 39 -6.75 2.70 2.97
C MET A 39 -6.76 4.24 3.11
N LEU A 40 -7.62 4.93 2.36
CA LEU A 40 -7.75 6.38 2.43
C LEU A 40 -8.22 6.82 3.82
N LYS A 41 -9.22 6.15 4.39
CA LYS A 41 -9.70 6.44 5.74
C LYS A 41 -8.59 6.34 6.79
N THR A 42 -7.78 5.28 6.76
CA THR A 42 -6.64 5.13 7.67
C THR A 42 -5.67 6.31 7.53
N ARG A 43 -5.32 6.71 6.30
CA ARG A 43 -4.43 7.86 6.07
C ARG A 43 -5.02 9.18 6.55
N ILE A 44 -6.32 9.38 6.42
CA ILE A 44 -7.02 10.57 6.92
C ILE A 44 -6.96 10.64 8.45
N GLU A 45 -7.08 9.50 9.14
CA GLU A 45 -7.07 9.42 10.60
C GLU A 45 -5.68 9.58 11.23
N GLU A 46 -4.60 9.41 10.46
CA GLU A 46 -3.23 9.66 10.89
C GLU A 46 -2.97 11.15 11.18
N ASN A 47 -2.13 11.41 12.20
CA ASN A 47 -1.64 12.73 12.58
C ASN A 47 -0.19 12.64 13.01
N TYR A 48 0.69 13.43 12.39
CA TYR A 48 2.08 13.55 12.78
C TYR A 48 2.67 14.87 12.36
N ASN A 49 3.64 15.36 13.13
CA ASN A 49 4.46 16.48 12.72
C ASN A 49 5.86 16.29 13.28
N GLY A 50 6.84 16.85 12.58
CA GLY A 50 8.21 16.83 13.08
C GLY A 50 9.24 17.06 11.99
N LYS A 51 10.47 17.22 12.44
CA LYS A 51 11.63 17.31 11.55
C LYS A 51 12.12 15.91 11.20
N VAL A 52 12.44 15.70 9.92
CA VAL A 52 13.01 14.45 9.43
C VAL A 52 14.44 14.34 9.92
N LEU A 53 14.68 13.38 10.81
CA LEU A 53 16.01 13.09 11.37
C LEU A 53 16.76 12.06 10.53
N GLU A 54 16.03 11.07 10.01
CA GLU A 54 16.60 9.94 9.27
C GLU A 54 15.60 9.37 8.27
N LYS A 55 16.13 8.75 7.22
CA LYS A 55 15.38 7.96 6.23
C LYS A 55 15.98 6.57 6.18
N TYR A 56 15.14 5.54 6.25
CA TYR A 56 15.58 4.16 6.14
C TYR A 56 14.48 3.29 5.54
N THR A 57 14.83 2.08 5.11
CA THR A 57 13.88 1.03 4.73
C THR A 57 13.89 -0.03 5.81
N ASP A 58 12.72 -0.34 6.35
CA ASP A 58 12.57 -1.39 7.35
C ASP A 58 12.50 -2.76 6.67
N SER A 59 13.63 -3.48 6.67
CA SER A 59 13.73 -4.81 6.07
C SER A 59 12.84 -5.86 6.74
N SER A 60 12.47 -5.65 8.01
CA SER A 60 11.58 -6.55 8.76
C SER A 60 10.11 -6.36 8.40
N ASN A 61 9.76 -5.17 7.90
CA ASN A 61 8.39 -4.82 7.52
C ASN A 61 8.29 -4.59 6.00
N HIS A 62 8.42 -5.66 5.21
CA HIS A 62 8.26 -5.63 3.76
C HIS A 62 9.11 -4.57 3.02
N CYS A 63 10.29 -4.24 3.54
CA CYS A 63 11.13 -3.15 3.02
C CYS A 63 10.40 -1.79 2.96
N THR A 64 9.48 -1.54 3.90
CA THR A 64 8.67 -0.32 3.93
C THR A 64 9.58 0.91 4.13
N PRO A 65 9.44 1.97 3.32
CA PRO A 65 10.17 3.21 3.54
C PRO A 65 9.66 3.92 4.79
N MET A 66 10.59 4.24 5.67
CA MET A 66 10.34 4.87 6.95
C MET A 66 11.04 6.21 7.04
N LEU A 67 10.40 7.14 7.75
CA LEU A 67 11.03 8.34 8.27
C LEU A 67 11.11 8.27 9.78
N LYS A 68 12.26 8.64 10.32
CA LYS A 68 12.42 8.93 11.74
C LYS A 68 12.16 10.41 11.97
N LEU A 69 11.10 10.71 12.69
CA LEU A 69 10.82 12.04 13.24
C LEU A 69 11.35 12.12 14.68
N SER A 70 11.26 13.28 15.30
CA SER A 70 11.71 13.50 16.68
C SER A 70 10.95 12.68 17.72
N ASP A 71 9.68 12.38 17.47
CA ASP A 71 8.75 11.72 18.40
C ASP A 71 8.44 10.27 18.02
N ARG A 72 8.55 9.91 16.75
CA ARG A 72 8.14 8.59 16.24
C ARG A 72 8.79 8.24 14.89
N ASN A 73 8.59 7.00 14.47
CA ASN A 73 8.82 6.57 13.10
C ASN A 73 7.50 6.51 12.33
N ILE A 74 7.49 6.95 11.06
CA ILE A 74 6.31 6.89 10.20
C ILE A 74 6.63 6.18 8.88
N PRO A 75 5.72 5.33 8.37
CA PRO A 75 5.82 4.79 7.02
C PRO A 75 5.37 5.85 6.00
N LEU A 76 6.00 5.87 4.82
CA LEU A 76 5.59 6.73 3.70
C LEU A 76 5.47 5.95 2.39
N GLU A 77 4.63 6.47 1.49
CA GLU A 77 4.55 5.97 0.12
C GLU A 77 5.88 6.21 -0.62
N ASN A 78 6.36 5.22 -1.37
CA ASN A 78 7.67 5.24 -2.04
C ASN A 78 7.93 6.54 -2.82
N THR A 79 6.94 7.00 -3.58
CA THR A 79 7.08 8.20 -4.41
C THR A 79 7.29 9.45 -3.56
N PHE A 80 6.56 9.59 -2.45
CA PHE A 80 6.72 10.73 -1.56
C PHE A 80 7.98 10.62 -0.71
N TRP A 81 8.32 9.41 -0.24
CA TRP A 81 9.55 9.17 0.51
C TRP A 81 10.79 9.59 -0.29
N ASN A 82 10.80 9.41 -1.61
CA ASN A 82 11.89 9.87 -2.49
C ASN A 82 12.04 11.40 -2.53
N GLU A 83 10.96 12.16 -2.36
CA GLU A 83 10.97 13.64 -2.40
C GLU A 83 11.41 14.28 -1.08
N VAL A 84 11.38 13.53 0.01
CA VAL A 84 11.70 13.97 1.36
C VAL A 84 13.22 14.00 1.56
N HIS A 85 13.74 15.08 2.14
CA HIS A 85 15.13 15.18 2.57
C HIS A 85 15.28 15.24 4.09
N ILE A 86 16.45 14.83 4.58
CA ILE A 86 16.80 15.01 6.00
C ILE A 86 16.79 16.51 6.32
N LYS A 87 16.27 16.87 7.50
CA LYS A 87 16.01 18.23 7.99
C LYS A 87 14.76 18.92 7.44
N ASP A 88 14.04 18.33 6.49
CA ASP A 88 12.71 18.81 6.12
C ASP A 88 11.75 18.69 7.30
N SER A 89 10.71 19.51 7.33
CA SER A 89 9.64 19.42 8.32
C SER A 89 8.39 18.87 7.65
N ILE A 90 7.78 17.86 8.25
CA ILE A 90 6.56 17.22 7.73
C ILE A 90 5.43 17.49 8.69
N VAL A 91 4.24 17.70 8.15
CA VAL A 91 2.99 17.86 8.89
C VAL A 91 1.88 17.08 8.20
N LYS A 92 1.21 16.23 8.96
CA LYS A 92 -0.03 15.53 8.62
C LYS A 92 -1.05 15.86 9.69
N ILE A 93 -2.14 16.54 9.33
CA ILE A 93 -3.22 16.86 10.25
C ILE A 93 -4.30 15.78 10.14
N LYS A 94 -4.85 15.38 11.29
CA LYS A 94 -5.99 14.45 11.33
C LYS A 94 -7.19 15.03 10.58
N GLY A 95 -7.85 14.23 9.76
CA GLY A 95 -9.00 14.66 8.96
C GLY A 95 -8.61 15.19 7.57
N GLU A 96 -7.35 15.53 7.34
CA GLU A 96 -6.86 15.91 6.01
C GLU A 96 -6.42 14.68 5.21
N SER A 97 -6.69 14.69 3.90
CA SER A 97 -6.24 13.65 2.96
C SER A 97 -4.83 13.91 2.42
N PHE A 98 -4.12 14.94 2.92
CA PHE A 98 -2.81 15.30 2.42
C PHE A 98 -1.76 15.43 3.52
N ILE A 99 -0.51 15.29 3.11
CA ILE A 99 0.68 15.53 3.91
C ILE A 99 1.38 16.75 3.34
N THR A 100 1.87 17.62 4.21
CA THR A 100 2.65 18.78 3.80
C THR A 100 4.11 18.61 4.23
N LEU A 101 5.02 18.87 3.30
CA LEU A 101 6.46 18.97 3.54
C LEU A 101 6.93 20.41 3.35
N TYR A 102 7.73 20.87 4.29
CA TYR A 102 8.32 22.20 4.33
C TYR A 102 9.85 22.08 4.32
N ARG A 103 10.46 22.79 3.38
CA ARG A 103 11.92 22.88 3.23
C ARG A 103 12.46 24.20 3.80
N LYS A 104 13.76 24.22 4.08
CA LYS A 104 14.46 25.41 4.61
C LYS A 104 14.42 26.61 3.65
N ASP A 105 14.38 26.35 2.35
CA ASP A 105 14.27 27.35 1.27
C ASP A 105 12.84 27.91 1.11
N ARG A 106 11.92 27.58 2.02
CA ARG A 106 10.48 27.94 2.00
C ARG A 106 9.68 27.22 0.91
N THR A 107 10.26 26.22 0.24
CA THR A 107 9.50 25.35 -0.67
C THR A 107 8.50 24.52 0.13
N LYS A 108 7.26 24.45 -0.38
CA LYS A 108 6.17 23.62 0.16
C LYS A 108 5.82 22.54 -0.87
N ILE A 109 5.81 21.29 -0.43
CA ILE A 109 5.36 20.14 -1.24
C ILE A 109 4.15 19.54 -0.55
N ILE A 110 3.11 19.22 -1.33
CA ILE A 110 1.87 18.61 -0.82
C ILE A 110 1.69 17.27 -1.51
N PHE A 111 1.58 16.21 -0.71
CA PHE A 111 1.23 14.89 -1.18
C PHE A 111 -0.22 14.59 -0.82
N ASP A 112 -1.06 14.35 -1.82
CA ASP A 112 -2.49 14.13 -1.70
C ASP A 112 -2.81 12.63 -1.81
N TYR A 113 -3.18 12.01 -0.69
CA TYR A 113 -3.50 10.58 -0.63
C TYR A 113 -4.75 10.24 -1.43
N GLU A 114 -5.73 11.14 -1.50
CA GLU A 114 -6.97 10.88 -2.25
C GLU A 114 -6.65 10.72 -3.74
N LYS A 115 -5.89 11.67 -4.30
CA LYS A 115 -5.41 11.58 -5.69
C LYS A 115 -4.49 10.38 -5.93
N HIS A 116 -3.65 10.05 -4.97
CA HIS A 116 -2.75 8.90 -5.08
C HIS A 116 -3.54 7.58 -5.12
N ILE A 117 -4.49 7.41 -4.20
CA ILE A 117 -5.32 6.21 -4.08
C ILE A 117 -6.29 6.08 -5.25
N GLU A 118 -6.85 7.18 -5.76
CA GLU A 118 -7.67 7.18 -6.97
C GLU A 118 -6.90 6.61 -8.17
N LYS A 119 -5.64 7.05 -8.36
CA LYS A 119 -4.75 6.53 -9.42
C LYS A 119 -4.47 5.04 -9.24
N LEU A 120 -4.23 4.59 -8.00
CA LEU A 120 -4.04 3.17 -7.71
C LEU A 120 -5.30 2.35 -8.00
N SER A 121 -6.48 2.85 -7.61
CA SER A 121 -7.76 2.20 -7.86
C SER A 121 -8.05 2.09 -9.35
N ALA A 122 -7.82 3.16 -10.12
CA ALA A 122 -8.02 3.18 -11.57
C ALA A 122 -7.11 2.18 -12.30
N LYS A 123 -5.85 2.03 -11.87
CA LYS A 123 -4.90 1.07 -12.46
C LYS A 123 -5.27 -0.39 -12.22
N ASN A 124 -5.92 -0.69 -11.08
CA ASN A 124 -6.25 -2.05 -10.66
C ASN A 124 -7.70 -2.47 -11.01
N LYS A 125 -8.48 -1.62 -11.70
CA LYS A 125 -9.76 -2.06 -12.23
C LYS A 125 -9.52 -3.17 -13.28
N PRO A 126 -10.18 -4.32 -13.17
CA PRO A 126 -10.13 -5.33 -14.22
C PRO A 126 -10.63 -4.70 -15.53
N LYS A 127 -9.85 -4.84 -16.61
CA LYS A 127 -10.23 -4.43 -17.95
C LYS A 127 -11.31 -5.34 -18.51
#